data_AF-X1KMF6-F1
#
_entry.id   AF-X1KMF6-F1
#
_cell.length_a   1.000
_cell.length_b   1.000
_cell.length_c   1.000
_cell.angle_alpha   90.00
_cell.angle_beta   90.00
_cell.angle_gamma   90.00
#
_symmetry.space_group_name_H-M   'P 1'
#
loop_
_entity.id
_entity.type
_entity.pdbx_description
1 polymer ?
#
loop_
_entity_poly.entity_id
_entity_poly.type
_entity_poly.pdbx_seq_one_letter_code
_entity_poly.pdbx_strand_id
1 'polypeptide(L)'
;MGEPGMVLRSHSSSFIPSLGTDGLLFGETQSRIVVSCRPEDFNQIRDLAHKNKAPLAKLGKIEGDKLIICRNEKKVIDIGLDELEKLWRRELSRH
;
A
#
# COMPACT_ATOMS: atom_id res chain seq x y z
N MET A 1 4.45 -7.73 -38.46
CA MET A 1 5.39 -8.42 -37.53
C MET A 1 5.65 -7.41 -36.42
N GLY A 2 4.88 -7.49 -35.34
CA GLY A 2 4.96 -6.57 -34.20
C GLY A 2 4.92 -7.42 -32.95
N GLU A 3 5.94 -7.31 -32.11
CA GLU A 3 6.05 -8.13 -30.90
C GLU A 3 4.87 -7.86 -29.96
N PRO A 4 4.25 -8.91 -29.37
CA PRO A 4 3.25 -8.72 -28.36
C PRO A 4 3.92 -8.15 -27.11
N GLY A 5 3.49 -6.95 -26.71
CA GLY A 5 3.94 -6.27 -25.51
C GLY A 5 3.93 -7.19 -24.30
N MET A 6 5.02 -7.14 -23.55
CA MET A 6 5.28 -7.95 -22.36
C MET A 6 4.19 -7.70 -21.31
N VAL A 7 3.21 -8.61 -21.22
CA VAL A 7 2.22 -8.65 -20.15
C VAL A 7 2.94 -9.16 -18.90
N LEU A 8 3.34 -8.25 -18.00
CA LEU A 8 3.82 -8.61 -16.66
C LEU A 8 2.65 -9.17 -15.86
N ARG A 9 2.40 -10.48 -16.00
CA ARG A 9 1.56 -11.23 -15.07
C ARG A 9 2.33 -11.36 -13.77
N SER A 10 1.95 -10.55 -12.78
CA SER A 10 2.40 -10.68 -11.40
C SER A 10 2.24 -12.14 -10.94
N HIS A 11 3.35 -12.86 -10.81
CA HIS A 11 3.38 -14.13 -10.10
C HIS A 11 3.63 -13.82 -8.63
N SER A 12 2.58 -14.06 -7.82
CA SER A 12 2.61 -14.23 -6.38
C SER A 12 3.36 -13.17 -5.56
N SER A 13 2.65 -12.10 -5.18
CA SER A 13 2.75 -11.56 -3.83
C SER A 13 1.37 -11.73 -3.20
N SER A 14 1.32 -12.35 -2.03
CA SER A 14 0.13 -12.86 -1.34
C SER A 14 -0.91 -11.78 -1.03
N PHE A 15 -1.66 -11.35 -2.04
CA PHE A 15 -3.06 -10.96 -1.85
C PHE A 15 -3.80 -12.24 -1.53
N ILE A 16 -3.95 -12.55 -0.24
CA ILE A 16 -4.77 -13.67 0.21
C ILE A 16 -6.21 -13.32 -0.19
N PRO A 17 -6.80 -13.92 -1.24
CA PRO A 17 -8.13 -13.52 -1.71
C PRO A 17 -9.22 -13.86 -0.68
N SER A 18 -8.89 -14.75 0.26
CA SER A 18 -9.76 -15.20 1.35
C SER A 18 -9.71 -14.33 2.61
N LEU A 19 -8.88 -13.29 2.67
CA LEU A 19 -8.85 -12.40 3.83
C LEU A 19 -9.98 -11.36 3.74
N GLY A 20 -10.75 -11.23 4.82
CA GLY A 20 -11.71 -10.12 4.97
C GLY A 20 -11.00 -8.77 4.90
N THR A 21 -11.76 -7.70 4.61
CA THR A 21 -11.20 -6.33 4.54
C THR A 21 -10.43 -5.98 5.82
N ASP A 22 -10.94 -6.41 6.98
CA ASP A 22 -10.32 -6.13 8.27
C ASP A 22 -8.95 -6.82 8.43
N GLY A 23 -8.84 -8.09 8.03
CA GLY A 23 -7.56 -8.79 8.07
C GLY A 23 -6.53 -8.18 7.12
N LEU A 24 -6.96 -7.60 6.00
CA LEU A 24 -6.06 -6.91 5.07
C LEU A 24 -5.54 -5.59 5.65
N LEU A 25 -6.40 -4.83 6.33
CA LEU A 25 -6.07 -3.50 6.85
C LEU A 25 -5.40 -3.53 8.23
N PHE A 26 -5.81 -4.46 9.09
CA PHE A 26 -5.40 -4.52 10.49
C PHE A 26 -4.61 -5.79 10.82
N GLY A 27 -4.38 -6.68 9.85
CA GLY A 27 -3.56 -7.88 10.04
C GLY A 27 -2.09 -7.54 10.27
N GLU A 28 -1.56 -7.99 11.40
CA GLU A 28 -0.16 -7.83 11.77
C GLU A 28 0.68 -9.01 11.24
N THR A 29 1.63 -8.70 10.38
CA THR A 29 2.66 -9.65 9.95
C THR A 29 4.03 -8.96 10.01
N GLN A 30 5.05 -9.72 10.42
CA GLN A 30 6.43 -9.22 10.56
C GLN A 30 7.07 -8.91 9.20
N SER A 31 8.20 -8.19 9.25
CA SER A 31 9.10 -7.97 8.10
C SER A 31 8.47 -7.24 6.91
N ARG A 32 7.62 -6.24 7.18
CA ARG A 32 7.05 -5.33 6.18
C ARG A 32 7.49 -3.90 6.45
N ILE A 33 7.77 -3.15 5.40
CA ILE A 33 8.08 -1.73 5.45
C ILE A 33 7.21 -0.98 4.44
N VAL A 34 6.86 0.26 4.79
CA VAL A 34 6.22 1.21 3.87
C VAL A 34 7.20 2.34 3.63
N VAL A 35 7.43 2.65 2.35
CA VAL A 35 8.34 3.73 1.94
C VAL A 35 7.62 4.68 1.00
N SER A 36 7.88 5.98 1.14
CA SER A 36 7.52 6.99 0.15
C SER A 36 8.75 7.35 -0.68
N CYS A 37 8.54 7.65 -1.95
CA CYS A 37 9.60 8.05 -2.87
C CYS A 37 9.03 9.02 -3.91
N ARG A 38 9.91 9.79 -4.56
CA ARG A 38 9.50 10.54 -5.74
C ARG A 38 9.20 9.58 -6.89
N PRO A 39 8.27 9.91 -7.82
CA PRO A 39 7.91 9.03 -8.93
C PRO A 39 9.11 8.53 -9.76
N GLU A 40 10.12 9.38 -9.97
CA GLU A 40 11.34 9.08 -10.70
C GLU A 40 12.24 8.04 -10.01
N ASP A 41 12.19 7.94 -8.68
CA ASP A 41 13.01 7.03 -7.88
C ASP A 41 12.39 5.61 -7.80
N PHE A 42 11.13 5.43 -8.22
CA PHE A 42 10.39 4.17 -8.08
C PHE A 42 11.09 3.01 -8.80
N ASN A 43 11.65 3.25 -9.99
CA ASN A 43 12.32 2.19 -10.75
C ASN A 43 13.56 1.68 -10.02
N GLN A 44 14.33 2.56 -9.37
CA GLN A 44 15.50 2.16 -8.59
C GLN A 44 15.11 1.28 -7.39
N ILE A 45 14.02 1.63 -6.70
CA ILE A 45 13.47 0.84 -5.58
C ILE A 45 12.98 -0.53 -6.08
N ARG A 46 12.28 -0.56 -7.22
CA ARG A 46 11.82 -1.82 -7.84
C ARG A 46 12.98 -2.73 -8.19
N ASP A 47 14.02 -2.19 -8.80
CA ASP A 47 15.19 -2.96 -9.22
C ASP A 47 15.97 -3.48 -8.00
N LEU A 48 16.07 -2.68 -6.93
CA LEU A 48 16.64 -3.10 -5.64
C LEU A 48 15.82 -4.21 -4.98
N ALA A 49 14.49 -4.08 -4.95
CA ALA A 49 13.61 -5.11 -4.40
C ALA A 49 13.72 -6.43 -5.17
N HIS A 50 13.72 -6.36 -6.50
CA HIS A 50 13.91 -7.52 -7.38
C HIS A 50 15.26 -8.19 -7.15
N LYS A 51 16.35 -7.43 -7.09
CA LYS A 51 17.70 -7.95 -6.79
C LYS A 51 17.76 -8.71 -5.46
N ASN A 52 17.03 -8.23 -4.46
CA ASN A 52 16.99 -8.83 -3.13
C ASN A 52 15.86 -9.87 -2.95
N LYS A 53 15.10 -10.18 -4.02
CA LYS A 53 13.91 -11.06 -3.96
C LYS A 53 12.89 -10.62 -2.92
N ALA A 54 12.83 -9.30 -2.65
CA ALA A 54 11.87 -8.71 -1.74
C ALA A 54 10.55 -8.41 -2.48
N PRO A 55 9.39 -8.90 -2.00
CA PRO A 55 8.11 -8.53 -2.56
C PRO A 55 7.89 -7.01 -2.50
N LEU A 56 7.41 -6.43 -3.60
CA LEU A 56 7.13 -5.00 -3.71
C LEU A 56 5.73 -4.78 -4.29
N ALA A 57 4.98 -3.88 -3.66
CA ALA A 57 3.70 -3.41 -4.17
C ALA A 57 3.65 -1.89 -4.14
N LYS A 58 3.17 -1.27 -5.22
CA LYS A 58 2.85 0.16 -5.25
C LYS A 58 1.46 0.34 -4.64
N LEU A 59 1.39 0.97 -3.46
CA LEU A 59 0.13 1.17 -2.74
C LEU A 59 -0.70 2.34 -3.29
N GLY A 60 -0.04 3.38 -3.80
CA GLY A 60 -0.73 4.58 -4.27
C GLY A 60 0.21 5.76 -4.51
N LYS A 61 -0.30 6.96 -4.23
CA LYS A 61 0.41 8.24 -4.30
C LYS A 61 0.05 9.08 -3.06
N ILE A 62 0.92 10.02 -2.73
CA ILE A 62 0.69 11.00 -1.66
C ILE A 62 0.09 12.24 -2.30
N GLU A 63 -1.10 12.64 -1.86
CA GLU A 63 -1.80 13.83 -2.31
C GLU A 63 -2.89 14.25 -1.32
N GLY A 64 -3.26 15.53 -1.36
CA GLY A 64 -4.38 16.05 -0.56
C GLY A 64 -4.19 15.96 0.95
N ASP A 65 -5.32 16.01 1.66
CA ASP A 65 -5.44 16.09 3.11
C ASP A 65 -6.30 14.94 3.70
N LYS A 66 -6.44 13.85 2.94
CA LYS A 66 -7.24 12.68 3.32
C LYS A 66 -6.47 11.38 3.17
N LEU A 67 -6.71 10.44 4.07
CA LEU A 67 -6.38 9.04 3.88
C LEU A 67 -7.56 8.35 3.15
N ILE A 68 -7.31 7.92 1.92
CA ILE A 68 -8.28 7.17 1.11
C ILE A 68 -7.70 5.78 0.85
N ILE A 69 -8.44 4.74 1.26
CA ILE A 69 -8.10 3.35 0.94
C ILE A 69 -9.28 2.72 0.20
N CYS A 70 -8.99 2.14 -0.96
CA CYS A 70 -9.94 1.44 -1.79
C CYS A 70 -9.67 -0.07 -1.77
N ARG A 71 -10.75 -0.87 -1.71
CA ARG A 71 -10.71 -2.29 -2.04
C ARG A 71 -11.49 -2.48 -3.34
N ASN A 72 -10.77 -2.84 -4.40
CA ASN A 72 -11.27 -2.75 -5.77
C ASN A 72 -11.76 -1.31 -6.04
N GLU A 73 -12.99 -1.14 -6.50
CA GLU A 73 -13.58 0.18 -6.81
C GLU A 73 -14.29 0.82 -5.61
N LYS A 74 -14.34 0.15 -4.45
CA LYS A 74 -15.04 0.63 -3.27
C LYS A 74 -14.08 1.29 -2.28
N LYS A 75 -14.37 2.54 -1.89
CA LYS A 75 -13.72 3.19 -0.76
C LYS A 75 -14.10 2.49 0.54
N VAL A 76 -13.10 2.02 1.28
CA VAL A 76 -13.26 1.38 2.59
C VAL A 76 -12.78 2.28 3.72
N ILE A 77 -11.86 3.22 3.43
CA ILE A 77 -11.50 4.35 4.30
C ILE A 77 -11.52 5.62 3.45
N ASP A 78 -12.13 6.68 3.98
CA ASP A 78 -12.11 8.04 3.46
C ASP A 78 -12.25 8.98 4.67
N ILE A 79 -11.11 9.42 5.22
CA ILE A 79 -11.05 10.23 6.45
C ILE A 79 -10.02 11.36 6.29
N GLY A 80 -10.31 12.55 6.83
CA GLY A 80 -9.36 13.66 6.86
C GLY A 80 -8.18 13.39 7.77
N LEU A 81 -6.97 13.83 7.39
CA LEU A 81 -5.77 13.64 8.20
C LEU A 81 -5.88 14.34 9.56
N ASP A 82 -6.48 15.53 9.61
CA ASP A 82 -6.75 16.26 10.86
C ASP A 82 -7.66 15.47 11.81
N GLU A 83 -8.67 14.79 11.27
CA GLU A 83 -9.58 13.96 12.06
C GLU A 83 -8.88 12.72 12.57
N LEU A 84 -8.12 12.05 11.69
CA LEU A 84 -7.33 10.87 12.04
C LEU A 84 -6.30 11.19 13.14
N GLU A 85 -5.60 12.33 13.04
CA GLU A 85 -4.66 12.79 14.05
C GLU A 85 -5.36 13.07 15.38
N LYS A 86 -6.49 13.79 15.37
CA LYS A 86 -7.27 14.08 16.59
C LYS A 86 -7.72 12.80 17.29
N LEU A 87 -8.24 11.84 16.55
CA LEU A 87 -8.68 10.54 17.09
C LEU A 87 -7.51 9.79 17.70
N TRP A 88 -6.38 9.70 17.01
CA TRP A 88 -5.18 9.02 17.50
C TRP A 88 -4.63 9.67 18.78
N ARG A 89 -4.50 11.00 18.80
CA ARG A 89 -3.98 11.74 19.97
C ARG A 89 -4.88 11.62 21.20
N ARG A 90 -6.20 11.73 21.02
CA ARG A 90 -7.15 11.69 22.13
C ARG A 90 -7.09 10.36 22.89
N GLU A 91 -6.97 9.25 22.18
CA GLU A 91 -6.89 7.93 22.83
C GLU A 91 -5.53 7.69 23.51
N LEU A 92 -4.45 8.32 23.01
CA LEU A 92 -3.15 8.30 23.69
C LEU A 92 -3.13 9.13 24.98
N SER A 93 -3.85 10.24 25.03
CA SER A 93 -3.93 11.09 26.24
C SER A 93 -4.83 10.54 27.36
N ARG A 94 -5.53 9.42 27.12
CA ARG A 94 -6.41 8.75 28.09
C ARG A 94 -5.71 7.68 28.94
N HIS A 95 -4.41 7.46 28.74
CA HIS A 95 -3.56 6.56 29.51
C HIS A 95 -2.48 7.36 30.24
#